data_AF-A0A1E5S1L5-F1
#
_entry.id   AF-A0A1E5S1L5-F1
#
_cell.length_a   1.000
_cell.length_b   1.000
_cell.length_c   1.000
_cell.angle_alpha   90.00
_cell.angle_beta   90.00
_cell.angle_gamma   90.00
#
_symmetry.space_group_name_H-M   'P 1'
#
loop_
_entity.id
_entity.type
_entity.pdbx_description
1 polymer ?
#
loop_
_entity_poly.entity_id
_entity_poly.type
_entity_poly.pdbx_seq_one_letter_code
_entity_poly.pdbx_strand_id
1 'polypeptide(L)'
;MLHLDETNNSTKLQEFNNFFVQDPSVLKIIYNTVPYNDSVKFITDYYNIGPPTAHSIESFDFHLIPGLNNIVVSVSCKCKYDESGNDKQGNNINMMGQTGTPKRALLSSAFGVSLQIIIDGNKLIQQQALANTIMAFNYNIVYKPTDSLVTV
;
A
#
# COMPACT_ATOMS: atom_id res chain seq x y z
N MET A 1 -1.82 5.52 -3.64
CA MET A 1 -2.71 5.17 -2.52
C MET A 1 -3.90 4.35 -2.96
N LEU A 2 -4.61 4.73 -4.04
CA LEU A 2 -5.77 3.97 -4.52
C LEU A 2 -5.50 2.49 -4.79
N HIS A 3 -4.27 2.13 -5.20
CA HIS A 3 -3.85 0.72 -5.38
C HIS A 3 -3.72 -0.07 -4.07
N LEU A 4 -3.44 0.57 -2.93
CA LEU A 4 -3.39 -0.08 -1.61
C LEU A 4 -4.79 -0.34 -1.05
N ASP A 5 -5.78 0.44 -1.48
CA ASP A 5 -7.18 0.31 -1.07
C ASP A 5 -7.97 -0.66 -1.95
N GLU A 6 -7.37 -1.17 -3.02
CA GLU A 6 -8.07 -2.06 -3.95
C GLU A 6 -8.37 -3.41 -3.30
N THR A 7 -9.63 -3.79 -3.36
CA THR A 7 -10.14 -5.09 -2.92
C THR A 7 -10.56 -5.91 -4.14
N ASN A 8 -10.07 -7.15 -4.25
CA ASN A 8 -10.62 -8.18 -5.13
C ASN A 8 -10.48 -7.95 -6.65
N ASN A 9 -9.56 -7.10 -7.12
CA ASN A 9 -9.29 -6.92 -8.54
C ASN A 9 -7.85 -7.34 -8.90
N SER A 10 -7.73 -8.57 -9.44
CA SER A 10 -6.44 -9.14 -9.85
C SER A 10 -5.71 -8.31 -10.90
N THR A 11 -6.44 -7.66 -11.81
CA THR A 11 -5.86 -6.78 -12.84
C THR A 11 -5.20 -5.55 -12.22
N LYS A 12 -5.87 -4.91 -11.25
CA LYS A 12 -5.29 -3.73 -10.57
C LYS A 12 -4.15 -4.08 -9.62
N LEU A 13 -4.13 -5.29 -9.07
CA LEU A 13 -2.98 -5.80 -8.32
C LEU A 13 -1.77 -6.02 -9.24
N GLN A 14 -2.00 -6.54 -10.45
CA GLN A 14 -0.95 -6.65 -11.47
C GLN A 14 -0.44 -5.26 -11.90
N GLU A 15 -1.34 -4.29 -12.13
CA GLU A 15 -0.95 -2.91 -12.41
C GLU A 15 -0.11 -2.31 -11.27
N PHE A 16 -0.48 -2.57 -10.02
CA PHE A 16 0.28 -2.11 -8.87
C PHE A 16 1.69 -2.74 -8.84
N ASN A 17 1.79 -4.05 -9.11
CA ASN A 17 3.08 -4.73 -9.23
C ASN A 17 3.96 -4.12 -10.33
N ASN A 18 3.35 -3.71 -11.44
CA ASN A 18 4.08 -3.15 -12.58
C ASN A 18 4.80 -1.84 -12.26
N PHE A 19 4.41 -1.10 -11.21
CA PHE A 19 5.15 0.11 -10.82
C PHE A 19 6.49 -0.20 -10.17
N PHE A 20 6.63 -1.34 -9.50
CA PHE A 20 7.86 -1.72 -8.82
C PHE A 20 8.90 -2.23 -9.80
N VAL A 21 10.17 -1.91 -9.54
CA VAL A 21 11.30 -2.52 -10.23
C VAL A 21 11.33 -4.02 -9.91
N GLN A 22 11.38 -4.87 -10.94
CA GLN A 22 11.38 -6.32 -10.77
C GLN A 22 12.76 -6.92 -10.44
N ASP A 23 13.83 -6.11 -10.43
CA ASP A 23 15.18 -6.54 -10.03
C ASP A 23 15.32 -6.61 -8.49
N PRO A 24 15.50 -7.80 -7.90
CA PRO A 24 15.59 -7.96 -6.44
C PRO A 24 16.82 -7.30 -5.81
N SER A 25 17.87 -7.04 -6.60
CA SER A 25 19.08 -6.37 -6.10
C SER A 25 18.81 -4.89 -5.83
N VAL A 26 17.96 -4.27 -6.65
CA VAL A 26 17.60 -2.85 -6.62
C VAL A 26 16.40 -2.59 -5.72
N LEU A 27 15.36 -3.43 -5.81
CA LEU A 27 14.10 -3.23 -5.09
C LEU A 27 14.30 -3.31 -3.57
N LYS A 28 13.82 -2.28 -2.85
CA LYS A 28 13.78 -2.24 -1.38
C LYS A 28 12.40 -1.86 -0.87
N ILE A 29 11.67 -2.80 -0.29
CA ILE A 29 10.37 -2.53 0.30
C ILE A 29 10.46 -2.76 1.81
N ILE A 30 9.85 -1.88 2.61
CA ILE A 30 9.68 -2.02 4.04
C ILE A 30 8.21 -1.72 4.36
N TYR A 31 7.54 -2.64 5.04
CA TYR A 31 6.19 -2.46 5.52
C TYR A 31 6.14 -2.73 7.02
N ASN A 32 5.89 -1.68 7.82
CA ASN A 32 5.89 -1.72 9.28
C ASN A 32 7.10 -2.50 9.84
N THR A 33 8.31 -2.07 9.46
CA THR A 33 9.60 -2.71 9.83
C THR A 33 9.91 -4.07 9.19
N VAL A 34 8.98 -4.70 8.47
CA VAL A 34 9.24 -5.98 7.77
C VAL A 34 9.84 -5.70 6.38
N PRO A 35 11.05 -6.18 6.07
CA PRO A 35 11.68 -5.96 4.78
C PRO A 35 11.22 -6.96 3.71
N TYR A 36 11.13 -6.49 2.48
CA TYR A 36 10.80 -7.25 1.27
C TYR A 36 11.75 -6.85 0.13
N ASN A 37 12.16 -7.84 -0.66
CA ASN A 37 12.95 -7.67 -1.89
C ASN A 37 12.21 -8.17 -3.14
N ASP A 38 10.93 -8.51 -2.98
CA ASP A 38 10.03 -9.00 -4.04
C ASP A 38 8.67 -8.30 -3.86
N SER A 39 8.27 -7.54 -4.88
CA SER A 39 6.99 -6.82 -4.88
C SER A 39 5.80 -7.75 -4.93
N VAL A 40 5.91 -8.90 -5.60
CA VAL A 40 4.83 -9.90 -5.66
C VAL A 40 4.57 -10.46 -4.27
N LYS A 41 5.63 -10.84 -3.55
CA LYS A 41 5.50 -11.29 -2.16
C LYS A 41 4.90 -10.20 -1.27
N PHE A 42 5.38 -8.96 -1.36
CA PHE A 42 4.85 -7.85 -0.58
C PHE A 42 3.34 -7.65 -0.83
N ILE A 43 2.93 -7.55 -2.09
CA ILE A 43 1.52 -7.34 -2.47
C ILE A 43 0.66 -8.52 -2.01
N THR A 44 1.17 -9.75 -2.12
CA THR A 44 0.47 -10.96 -1.69
C THR A 44 0.25 -10.97 -0.18
N ASP A 45 1.30 -10.69 0.61
CA ASP A 45 1.19 -10.63 2.07
C ASP A 45 0.26 -9.49 2.50
N TYR A 46 0.39 -8.31 1.90
CA TYR A 46 -0.49 -7.16 2.17
C TYR A 46 -1.96 -7.47 1.86
N TYR A 47 -2.23 -8.25 0.81
CA TYR A 47 -3.58 -8.63 0.42
C TYR A 47 -4.18 -9.73 1.30
N ASN A 48 -3.38 -10.70 1.72
CA ASN A 48 -3.86 -11.88 2.44
C ASN A 48 -3.98 -11.67 3.96
N ILE A 49 -3.16 -10.78 4.54
CA ILE A 49 -3.05 -10.64 6.00
C ILE A 49 -3.95 -9.52 6.53
N GLY A 50 -4.08 -8.42 5.79
CA GLY A 50 -4.75 -7.21 6.26
C GLY A 50 -6.23 -7.10 5.85
N PRO A 51 -7.09 -6.48 6.67
CA PRO A 51 -8.44 -6.12 6.23
C PRO A 51 -8.39 -5.04 5.13
N PRO A 52 -9.50 -4.81 4.41
CA PRO A 52 -9.64 -3.67 3.52
C PRO A 52 -9.21 -2.35 4.17
N THR A 53 -8.56 -1.49 3.41
CA THR A 53 -8.09 -0.18 3.87
C THR A 53 -8.74 0.96 3.09
N ALA A 54 -8.72 2.15 3.67
CA ALA A 54 -9.01 3.40 2.99
C ALA A 54 -7.96 4.45 3.37
N HIS A 55 -7.14 4.86 2.40
CA HIS A 55 -6.11 5.87 2.60
C HIS A 55 -6.58 7.26 2.17
N SER A 56 -6.19 8.27 2.93
CA SER A 56 -6.37 9.68 2.60
C SER A 56 -5.03 10.41 2.73
N ILE A 57 -4.57 11.01 1.64
CA ILE A 57 -3.31 11.77 1.62
C ILE A 57 -3.55 13.11 2.30
N GLU A 58 -2.74 13.45 3.30
CA GLU A 58 -2.81 14.72 4.02
C GLU A 58 -1.77 15.70 3.49
N SER A 59 -0.55 15.21 3.27
CA SER A 59 0.53 16.01 2.69
C SER A 59 1.51 15.12 1.93
N PHE A 60 2.20 15.72 0.97
CA PHE A 60 3.36 15.12 0.34
C PHE A 60 4.38 16.19 -0.01
N ASP A 61 5.64 15.79 -0.05
CA ASP A 61 6.78 16.59 -0.50
C ASP A 61 7.71 15.69 -1.32
N PHE A 62 8.50 16.27 -2.22
CA PHE A 62 9.44 15.52 -3.03
C PHE A 62 10.71 16.31 -3.36
N HIS A 63 11.83 15.60 -3.42
CA HIS A 63 13.12 16.13 -3.86
C HIS A 63 13.66 15.32 -5.02
N LEU A 64 14.06 16.00 -6.09
CA LEU A 64 14.89 15.41 -7.14
C LEU A 64 16.35 15.48 -6.70
N ILE A 65 17.02 14.34 -6.63
CA ILE A 65 18.44 14.25 -6.26
C ILE A 65 19.30 14.38 -7.52
N PRO A 66 20.05 15.48 -7.70
CA PRO A 66 20.90 15.66 -8.87
C PRO A 66 22.00 14.59 -8.94
N GLY A 67 22.33 14.15 -10.14
CA GLY A 67 23.38 13.16 -10.39
C GLY A 67 22.92 11.70 -10.28
N LEU A 68 21.99 11.39 -9.37
CA LEU A 68 21.34 10.08 -9.30
C LEU A 68 20.07 10.02 -10.16
N ASN A 69 19.47 11.17 -10.45
CA ASN A 69 18.17 11.30 -11.11
C ASN A 69 17.05 10.49 -10.41
N ASN A 70 17.17 10.32 -9.09
CA ASN A 70 16.14 9.71 -8.26
C ASN A 70 15.25 10.80 -7.66
N ILE A 71 13.96 10.54 -7.58
CA ILE A 71 13.00 11.39 -6.88
C ILE A 71 12.67 10.70 -5.56
N VAL A 72 12.92 11.39 -4.45
CA VAL A 72 12.52 10.95 -3.12
C VAL A 72 11.22 11.65 -2.78
N VAL A 73 10.17 10.88 -2.53
CA VAL A 73 8.84 11.37 -2.16
C VAL A 73 8.57 11.00 -0.71
N SER A 74 8.17 11.98 0.10
CA SER A 74 7.68 11.78 1.45
C SER A 74 6.19 12.08 1.50
N VAL A 75 5.40 11.15 2.01
CA VAL A 75 3.94 11.24 2.07
C VAL A 75 3.51 11.03 3.51
N SER A 76 2.65 11.91 4.01
CA SER A 76 1.90 11.70 5.24
C SER A 76 0.45 11.44 4.88
N CYS A 77 -0.11 10.34 5.38
CA CYS A 77 -1.48 9.97 5.11
C CYS A 77 -2.16 9.40 6.34
N LYS A 78 -3.50 9.41 6.29
CA LYS A 78 -4.34 8.67 7.20
C LYS A 78 -4.75 7.35 6.56
N CYS A 79 -4.76 6.28 7.33
CA CYS A 79 -5.28 4.98 6.91
C CYS A 79 -6.40 4.56 7.85
N LYS A 80 -7.52 4.11 7.29
CA LYS A 80 -8.60 3.46 8.03
C LYS A 80 -8.69 2.02 7.61
N TYR A 81 -9.01 1.14 8.54
CA TYR A 81 -9.17 -0.28 8.29
C TYR A 81 -10.65 -0.66 8.42
N ASP A 82 -11.09 -1.65 7.65
CA ASP A 82 -12.41 -2.24 7.83
C ASP A 82 -12.41 -3.19 9.03
N GLU A 83 -13.21 -2.87 10.04
CA GLU A 83 -13.37 -3.63 11.28
C GLU A 83 -14.63 -4.51 11.25
N SER A 84 -15.28 -4.65 10.10
CA SER A 84 -16.46 -5.51 9.93
C SER A 84 -16.19 -7.02 10.08
N GLY A 85 -14.92 -7.41 10.15
CA GLY A 85 -14.47 -8.81 10.19
C GLY A 85 -14.46 -9.49 8.82
N ASN A 86 -14.60 -8.72 7.74
CA ASN A 86 -14.42 -9.20 6.39
C ASN A 86 -12.95 -9.09 5.96
N ASP A 87 -12.45 -10.10 5.24
CA ASP A 87 -11.18 -10.00 4.52
C ASP A 87 -11.33 -9.18 3.22
N LYS A 88 -10.24 -8.97 2.49
CA LYS A 88 -10.25 -8.24 1.20
C LYS A 88 -10.99 -8.98 0.07
N GLN A 89 -11.30 -10.26 0.25
CA GLN A 89 -12.11 -11.06 -0.66
C GLN A 89 -13.61 -11.03 -0.29
N GLY A 90 -13.96 -10.44 0.86
CA GLY A 90 -15.32 -10.37 1.38
C GLY A 90 -15.72 -11.60 2.22
N ASN A 91 -14.79 -12.50 2.55
CA ASN A 91 -15.07 -13.63 3.43
C ASN A 91 -15.12 -13.15 4.88
N ASN A 92 -16.09 -13.65 5.63
CA ASN A 92 -16.23 -13.40 7.06
C ASN A 92 -16.24 -14.72 7.82
N ILE A 93 -15.37 -14.85 8.82
CA ILE A 93 -15.27 -16.07 9.65
C ILE A 93 -16.58 -16.41 10.37
N ASN A 94 -17.42 -15.40 10.68
CA ASN A 94 -18.68 -15.57 11.38
C ASN A 94 -19.86 -15.85 10.44
N MET A 95 -19.68 -15.77 9.11
CA MET A 95 -20.73 -15.99 8.11
C MET A 95 -20.39 -17.14 7.15
N MET A 96 -19.65 -18.15 7.62
CA MET A 96 -19.41 -19.37 6.84
C MET A 96 -20.76 -19.98 6.38
N GLY A 97 -21.05 -19.86 5.08
CA GLY A 97 -22.26 -20.42 4.45
C GLY A 97 -23.39 -19.45 4.12
N GLN A 98 -23.27 -18.15 4.45
CA GLN A 98 -24.19 -17.12 3.95
C GLN A 98 -23.47 -16.20 2.96
N THR A 99 -23.74 -16.40 1.67
CA THR A 99 -23.34 -15.47 0.59
C THR A 99 -24.19 -14.20 0.68
N GLY A 100 -23.88 -13.38 1.68
CA GLY A 100 -24.58 -12.13 1.96
C GLY A 100 -24.16 -11.04 0.98
N THR A 101 -25.14 -10.22 0.58
CA THR A 101 -24.95 -8.97 -0.15
C THR A 101 -23.76 -8.14 0.37
N PRO A 102 -23.02 -7.44 -0.52
CA PRO A 102 -21.85 -6.67 -0.13
C PRO A 102 -22.23 -5.67 0.96
N LYS A 103 -21.72 -5.90 2.18
CA LYS A 103 -21.96 -5.03 3.31
C LYS A 103 -21.00 -3.85 3.24
N ARG A 104 -21.51 -2.67 3.61
CA ARG A 104 -20.70 -1.46 3.73
C ARG A 104 -19.60 -1.69 4.77
N ALA A 105 -18.36 -1.36 4.43
CA ALA A 105 -17.23 -1.42 5.34
C ALA A 105 -17.49 -0.58 6.61
N LEU A 106 -17.07 -1.10 7.75
CA LEU A 106 -17.10 -0.40 9.03
C LEU A 106 -15.69 0.14 9.29
N LEU A 107 -15.45 1.38 8.88
CA LEU A 107 -14.11 1.97 8.95
C LEU A 107 -13.73 2.38 10.38
N SER A 108 -12.51 2.02 10.77
CA SER A 108 -11.88 2.38 12.04
C SER A 108 -11.65 3.89 12.19
N SER A 109 -11.27 4.28 13.41
CA SER A 109 -10.52 5.52 13.64
C SER A 109 -9.23 5.57 12.80
N ALA A 110 -8.80 6.78 12.46
CA ALA A 110 -7.70 6.99 11.50
C ALA A 110 -6.33 6.70 12.14
N PHE A 111 -5.57 5.83 11.49
CA PHE A 111 -4.15 5.60 11.75
C PHE A 111 -3.32 6.66 11.04
N GLY A 112 -2.24 7.09 11.69
CA GLY A 112 -1.23 7.93 11.06
C GLY A 112 -0.20 7.08 10.33
N VAL A 113 0.12 7.42 9.10
CA VAL A 113 1.06 6.68 8.25
C VAL A 113 2.07 7.63 7.64
N SER A 114 3.34 7.22 7.70
CA SER A 114 4.44 7.83 6.96
C SER A 114 4.88 6.88 5.86
N LEU A 115 4.87 7.38 4.63
CA LEU A 115 5.28 6.64 3.45
C LEU A 115 6.40 7.40 2.75
N GLN A 116 7.51 6.72 2.49
CA GLN A 116 8.62 7.24 1.69
C GLN A 116 8.77 6.37 0.44
N ILE A 117 8.92 7.01 -0.72
CA ILE A 117 9.04 6.32 -2.00
C ILE A 117 10.26 6.89 -2.72
N ILE A 118 11.10 6.01 -3.27
CA ILE A 118 12.17 6.41 -4.19
C ILE A 118 11.78 5.96 -5.59
N ILE A 119 11.75 6.92 -6.51
CA ILE A 119 11.30 6.73 -7.89
C ILE A 119 12.46 7.06 -8.84
N ASP A 120 12.59 6.27 -9.91
CA ASP A 120 13.45 6.59 -11.05
C ASP A 120 12.92 7.84 -11.77
N GLY A 121 13.61 8.96 -11.57
CA GLY A 121 13.25 10.26 -12.14
C GLY A 121 13.47 10.32 -13.65
N ASN A 122 14.38 9.54 -14.24
CA ASN A 122 14.54 9.53 -15.70
C ASN A 122 13.27 9.04 -16.39
N LYS A 123 12.71 7.93 -15.89
CA LYS A 123 11.47 7.35 -16.44
C LYS A 123 10.28 8.27 -16.24
N LEU A 124 10.18 8.91 -15.07
CA LEU A 124 9.08 9.82 -14.76
C LEU A 124 9.14 11.11 -15.59
N ILE A 125 10.32 11.72 -15.69
CA ILE A 125 10.53 12.98 -16.42
C ILE A 125 10.36 12.79 -17.94
N GLN A 126 10.81 11.65 -18.47
CA GLN A 126 10.72 11.36 -19.91
C GLN A 126 9.35 10.81 -20.34
N GLN A 127 8.38 10.71 -19.41
CA GLN A 127 7.00 10.25 -19.67
C GLN A 127 6.89 8.87 -20.35
N GLN A 128 7.91 8.01 -20.25
CA GLN A 128 7.99 6.80 -21.09
C GLN A 128 7.12 5.63 -20.59
N ALA A 129 6.80 5.59 -19.30
CA ALA A 129 5.77 4.75 -18.66
C ALA A 129 5.99 4.82 -17.13
N LEU A 130 4.93 4.58 -16.35
CA LEU A 130 5.04 4.42 -14.89
C LEU A 130 5.60 3.05 -14.47
N ALA A 131 5.79 2.14 -15.43
CA ALA A 131 6.26 0.79 -15.16
C ALA A 131 7.73 0.75 -14.72
N ASN A 132 8.05 -0.07 -13.73
CA ASN A 132 9.39 -0.25 -13.17
C ASN A 132 10.02 1.07 -12.70
N THR A 133 9.26 1.93 -12.04
CA THR A 133 9.71 3.25 -11.57
C THR A 133 9.99 3.29 -10.08
N ILE A 134 9.26 2.53 -9.27
CA ILE A 134 9.43 2.49 -7.81
C ILE A 134 10.60 1.57 -7.47
N MET A 135 11.68 2.16 -6.95
CA MET A 135 12.89 1.47 -6.52
C MET A 135 12.85 1.14 -5.03
N ALA A 136 12.30 2.05 -4.23
CA ALA A 136 12.12 1.81 -2.80
C ALA A 136 10.75 2.29 -2.30
N PHE A 137 10.20 1.56 -1.34
CA PHE A 137 8.90 1.83 -0.74
C PHE A 137 8.96 1.52 0.75
N ASN A 138 8.89 2.54 1.60
CA ASN A 138 8.97 2.41 3.05
C ASN A 138 7.68 2.95 3.68
N TYR A 139 6.81 2.04 4.09
CA TYR A 139 5.52 2.33 4.71
C TYR A 139 5.57 2.00 6.19
N ASN A 140 5.30 2.98 7.06
CA ASN A 140 5.20 2.74 8.49
C ASN A 140 4.00 3.45 9.10
N ILE A 141 3.30 2.73 9.97
CA ILE A 141 2.30 3.30 10.86
C ILE A 141 3.02 4.06 11.98
N VAL A 142 2.73 5.35 12.09
CA VAL A 142 3.34 6.26 13.09
C VAL A 142 2.39 6.58 14.24
N TYR A 143 1.09 6.35 14.06
CA TYR A 143 0.08 6.51 15.10
C TYR A 143 -1.01 5.44 14.98
N LYS A 144 -1.30 4.78 16.10
CA LYS A 144 -2.43 3.86 16.26
C LYS A 144 -3.47 4.48 17.21
N PRO A 145 -4.73 4.60 16.79
CA PRO A 145 -5.80 5.04 17.68
C PRO A 145 -6.14 3.93 18.70
N THR A 146 -6.51 4.33 19.92
CA THR A 146 -6.71 3.41 21.07
C THR A 146 -8.00 2.60 21.00
N ASP A 147 -8.98 3.08 20.24
CA ASP A 147 -10.30 2.48 20.05
C ASP A 147 -10.35 1.48 18.88
N SER A 148 -9.28 1.37 18.09
CA SER A 148 -9.21 0.44 16.96
C SER A 148 -9.02 -1.00 17.40
N LEU A 149 -9.77 -1.90 16.77
CA LEU A 149 -9.67 -3.35 16.93
C LEU A 149 -8.45 -3.94 16.18
N VAL A 150 -7.92 -3.22 15.20
CA VAL A 150 -6.75 -3.65 14.42
C VAL A 150 -5.46 -3.63 15.24
N THR A 151 -4.71 -4.74 15.17
CA THR A 151 -3.34 -4.88 15.68
C THR A 151 -2.35 -4.82 14.53
N VAL A 152 -1.30 -4.01 14.72
CA VAL A 152 -0.23 -3.77 13.73
C VAL A 152 0.99 -4.57 14.13
#